data_AF-A0A9X9MP84-F1
#
_entry.id   AF-A0A9X9MP84-F1
#
_cell.length_a   1.000
_cell.length_b   1.000
_cell.length_c   1.000
_cell.angle_alpha   90.00
_cell.angle_beta   90.00
_cell.angle_gamma   90.00
#
_symmetry.space_group_name_H-M   'P 1'
#
loop_
_entity.id
_entity.type
_entity.pdbx_description
1 polymer ?
#
loop_
_entity_poly.entity_id
_entity_poly.type
_entity_poly.pdbx_seq_one_letter_code
_entity_poly.pdbx_strand_id
1 'polypeptide(L)'
;MWIRFCISLLLSGLVHQVKCIDRPYSDMYLPDGTNGFVCGINYFTIEYARQVANVIVDTIFFENHFQKYPKIFEDTHLFNVKSDILLSWPAKPDGRDYINGNPGKFRLIINIRGQIMGMVIIDYSNLNKNVSFEKCKPVHSSIAEDNIQSRLLDECWRIAFPRYGFNCGAKYLPLSTVKSGNDIVSNYYFQNALKAQVNPSYFEKYEGDQFIGDDLRVYPLHRTSTIKAKSGPLNQFRAVFELKDGEFKGIINLKDEEAKCVSIWDLSSSSSETIYSPSSILHMERVLDKYWPKACFGYWFKYKTIWLFIEFALKDWSANWGGRILNFPIVEQNGSLFWPVRIPETHIKNFAHPFAIGYDKNLNSYGLYQARVHDGILSNFRKCLDLPLDDIHRLQGKLSPAT
;
A
#
# COMPACT_ATOMS: atom_id res chain seq x y z
N MET A 1 39.31 18.03 -21.58
CA MET A 1 37.96 18.60 -21.36
C MET A 1 36.86 17.73 -21.97
N TRP A 2 37.03 17.26 -23.21
CA TRP A 2 36.08 16.36 -23.90
C TRP A 2 35.79 15.04 -23.20
N ILE A 3 36.79 14.37 -22.62
CA ILE A 3 36.58 13.08 -21.93
C ILE A 3 35.63 13.24 -20.72
N ARG A 4 35.74 14.33 -19.95
CA ARG A 4 34.83 14.61 -18.82
C ARG A 4 33.41 14.93 -19.28
N PHE A 5 33.26 15.61 -20.42
CA PHE A 5 31.97 15.88 -21.04
C PHE A 5 31.31 14.59 -21.54
N CYS A 6 32.05 13.73 -22.25
CA CYS A 6 31.56 12.44 -22.71
C CYS A 6 31.18 11.50 -21.55
N ILE A 7 31.97 11.47 -20.47
CA ILE A 7 31.62 10.72 -19.25
C ILE A 7 30.34 11.27 -18.62
N SER A 8 30.20 12.61 -18.54
CA SER A 8 28.98 13.22 -17.98
C SER A 8 27.75 12.97 -18.85
N LEU A 9 27.90 12.92 -20.17
CA LEU A 9 26.83 12.61 -21.12
C LEU A 9 26.43 11.14 -21.09
N LEU A 10 27.41 10.24 -20.95
CA LEU A 10 27.17 8.81 -20.76
C LEU A 10 26.48 8.54 -19.43
N LEU A 11 26.94 9.16 -18.33
CA LEU A 11 26.29 9.06 -17.02
C LEU A 11 24.88 9.65 -17.05
N SER A 12 24.69 10.80 -17.70
CA SER A 12 23.36 11.40 -17.89
C SER A 12 22.45 10.49 -18.73
N GLY A 13 22.97 9.92 -19.82
CA GLY A 13 22.24 8.98 -20.69
C GLY A 13 21.88 7.67 -19.98
N LEU A 14 22.77 7.15 -19.12
CA LEU A 14 22.52 5.97 -18.30
C LEU A 14 21.50 6.26 -17.20
N VAL A 15 21.62 7.41 -16.53
CA VAL A 15 20.62 7.89 -15.55
C VAL A 15 19.28 8.10 -16.25
N HIS A 16 19.25 8.61 -17.47
CA HIS A 16 18.02 8.78 -18.24
C HIS A 16 17.45 7.42 -18.67
N GLN A 17 18.26 6.45 -19.12
CA GLN A 17 17.78 5.10 -19.43
C GLN A 17 17.26 4.35 -18.20
N VAL A 18 17.89 4.54 -17.02
CA VAL A 18 17.43 3.94 -15.75
C VAL A 18 16.19 4.65 -15.20
N LYS A 19 16.07 5.97 -15.39
CA LYS A 19 14.87 6.75 -15.04
C LYS A 19 13.72 6.59 -16.03
N CYS A 20 14.01 6.21 -17.28
CA CYS A 20 13.05 5.91 -18.34
C CYS A 20 12.75 4.41 -18.45
N ILE A 21 12.86 3.66 -17.34
CA ILE A 21 12.17 2.38 -17.24
C ILE A 21 10.67 2.71 -17.17
N ASP A 22 9.88 2.12 -18.06
CA ASP A 22 8.43 2.23 -18.07
C ASP A 22 7.89 1.82 -16.69
N ARG A 23 7.60 2.83 -15.88
CA ARG A 23 6.98 2.65 -14.58
C ARG A 23 5.59 2.09 -14.82
N PRO A 24 5.23 0.92 -14.23
CA PRO A 24 3.88 0.40 -14.34
C PRO A 24 2.88 1.49 -13.93
N TYR A 25 1.80 1.64 -14.70
CA TYR A 25 0.80 2.68 -14.46
C TYR A 25 0.26 2.65 -13.02
N SER A 26 0.14 1.44 -12.45
CA SER A 26 -0.24 1.20 -11.06
C SER A 26 0.70 1.86 -10.05
N ASP A 27 1.97 2.02 -10.37
CA ASP A 27 3.00 2.41 -9.40
C ASP A 27 3.25 3.91 -9.41
N MET A 28 2.59 4.65 -10.31
CA MET A 28 2.92 6.02 -10.72
C MET A 28 3.16 7.00 -9.57
N TYR A 29 2.46 6.82 -8.44
CA TYR A 29 2.54 7.73 -7.29
C TYR A 29 3.39 7.22 -6.11
N LEU A 30 4.07 6.09 -6.27
CA LEU A 30 5.01 5.60 -5.27
C LEU A 30 6.34 6.39 -5.35
N PRO A 31 7.22 6.29 -4.36
CA PRO A 31 8.61 6.68 -4.53
C PRO A 31 9.33 5.78 -5.55
N ASP A 32 10.28 6.34 -6.28
CA ASP A 32 11.03 5.59 -7.29
C ASP A 32 11.84 4.45 -6.66
N GLY A 33 11.86 3.29 -7.34
CA GLY A 33 12.51 2.08 -6.84
C GLY A 33 11.74 1.35 -5.73
N THR A 34 10.52 1.78 -5.38
CA THR A 34 9.67 1.01 -4.45
C THR A 34 9.41 -0.40 -4.99
N ASN A 35 9.81 -1.42 -4.23
CA ASN A 35 9.52 -2.82 -4.54
C ASN A 35 8.80 -3.57 -3.40
N GLY A 36 8.40 -2.85 -2.36
CA GLY A 36 7.55 -3.39 -1.32
C GLY A 36 7.10 -2.36 -0.28
N PHE A 37 6.35 -2.85 0.70
CA PHE A 37 5.85 -2.07 1.82
C PHE A 37 6.12 -2.81 3.14
N VAL A 38 6.56 -2.07 4.15
CA VAL A 38 6.67 -2.57 5.52
C VAL A 38 5.52 -2.05 6.37
N CYS A 39 4.71 -2.98 6.88
CA CYS A 39 3.58 -2.71 7.75
C CYS A 39 3.79 -3.39 9.12
N GLY A 40 4.35 -2.65 10.09
CA GLY A 40 4.75 -3.21 11.38
C GLY A 40 5.90 -4.20 11.20
N ILE A 41 5.65 -5.49 11.45
CA ILE A 41 6.64 -6.57 11.27
C ILE A 41 6.44 -7.38 9.97
N ASN A 42 5.49 -6.98 9.12
CA ASN A 42 5.17 -7.70 7.89
C ASN A 42 5.70 -6.94 6.68
N TYR A 43 6.19 -7.70 5.72
CA TYR A 43 6.63 -7.20 4.43
C TYR A 43 5.65 -7.64 3.34
N PHE A 44 5.29 -6.72 2.45
CA PHE A 44 4.45 -6.97 1.29
C PHE A 44 5.23 -6.59 0.02
N THR A 45 5.29 -7.49 -0.96
CA THR A 45 5.97 -7.22 -2.24
C THR A 45 5.13 -6.26 -3.09
N ILE A 46 5.79 -5.53 -3.99
CA ILE A 46 5.09 -4.67 -4.95
C ILE A 46 4.26 -5.52 -5.93
N GLU A 47 4.72 -6.72 -6.29
CA GLU A 47 4.00 -7.64 -7.17
C GLU A 47 2.65 -8.03 -6.57
N TYR A 48 2.61 -8.35 -5.27
CA TYR A 48 1.37 -8.62 -4.56
C TYR A 48 0.45 -7.39 -4.54
N ALA A 49 1.00 -6.21 -4.29
CA ALA A 49 0.22 -4.97 -4.31
C ALA A 49 -0.39 -4.68 -5.70
N ARG A 50 0.36 -4.92 -6.79
CA ARG A 50 -0.12 -4.78 -8.17
C ARG A 50 -1.22 -5.79 -8.50
N GLN A 51 -1.06 -7.05 -8.10
CA GLN A 51 -2.10 -8.08 -8.24
C GLN A 51 -3.38 -7.67 -7.53
N VAL A 52 -3.30 -7.25 -6.28
CA VAL A 52 -4.47 -6.80 -5.51
C VAL A 52 -5.09 -5.54 -6.14
N ALA A 53 -4.29 -4.60 -6.65
CA ALA A 53 -4.81 -3.43 -7.35
C ALA A 53 -5.66 -3.82 -8.57
N ASN A 54 -5.20 -4.80 -9.37
CA ASN A 54 -5.97 -5.33 -10.50
C ASN A 54 -7.29 -5.97 -10.05
N VAL A 55 -7.28 -6.75 -8.97
CA VAL A 55 -8.51 -7.33 -8.39
C VAL A 55 -9.51 -6.23 -8.03
N ILE A 56 -9.05 -5.14 -7.40
CA ILE A 56 -9.95 -4.03 -7.03
C ILE A 56 -10.58 -3.38 -8.28
N VAL A 57 -9.77 -3.14 -9.31
CA VAL A 57 -10.24 -2.57 -10.59
C VAL A 57 -11.27 -3.50 -11.23
N ASP A 58 -10.99 -4.81 -11.28
CA ASP A 58 -11.91 -5.82 -11.79
C ASP A 58 -13.24 -5.85 -11.02
N THR A 59 -13.18 -5.86 -9.68
CA THR A 59 -14.38 -5.86 -8.83
C THR A 59 -15.20 -4.57 -8.93
N ILE A 60 -14.60 -3.43 -9.28
CA ILE A 60 -15.36 -2.20 -9.51
C ILE A 60 -15.95 -2.21 -10.91
N PHE A 61 -15.13 -2.27 -11.95
CA PHE A 61 -15.53 -1.91 -13.30
C PHE A 61 -16.11 -3.07 -14.11
N PHE A 62 -15.78 -4.31 -13.76
CA PHE A 62 -16.00 -5.48 -14.61
C PHE A 62 -16.81 -6.59 -13.93
N GLU A 63 -17.12 -6.48 -12.64
CA GLU A 63 -18.03 -7.39 -11.97
C GLU A 63 -19.46 -6.83 -11.91
N ASN A 64 -20.44 -7.72 -11.99
CA ASN A 64 -21.87 -7.39 -11.91
C ASN A 64 -22.46 -7.59 -10.51
N HIS A 65 -21.70 -8.17 -9.58
CA HIS A 65 -22.12 -8.40 -8.20
C HIS A 65 -21.51 -7.36 -7.25
N PHE A 66 -22.35 -6.77 -6.42
CA PHE A 66 -21.91 -5.80 -5.43
C PHE A 66 -21.25 -6.50 -4.24
N GLN A 67 -19.93 -6.38 -4.16
CA GLN A 67 -19.13 -6.96 -3.08
C GLN A 67 -18.91 -6.01 -1.88
N LYS A 68 -18.60 -6.59 -0.71
CA LYS A 68 -18.28 -5.88 0.53
C LYS A 68 -17.08 -4.94 0.41
N TYR A 69 -16.12 -5.35 -0.40
CA TYR A 69 -14.95 -4.57 -0.77
C TYR A 69 -14.98 -4.29 -2.28
N PRO A 70 -14.30 -3.24 -2.75
CA PRO A 70 -13.54 -2.26 -1.97
C PRO A 70 -14.43 -1.35 -1.13
N LYS A 71 -13.84 -0.75 -0.10
CA LYS A 71 -14.44 0.32 0.70
C LYS A 71 -13.86 1.68 0.33
N ILE A 72 -14.54 2.76 0.66
CA ILE A 72 -13.97 4.11 0.51
C ILE A 72 -12.93 4.35 1.61
N PHE A 73 -11.79 4.91 1.20
CA PHE A 73 -10.78 5.44 2.10
C PHE A 73 -10.89 6.97 2.14
N GLU A 74 -11.49 7.52 3.21
CA GLU A 74 -11.81 8.96 3.28
C GLU A 74 -10.66 9.84 3.81
N ASP A 75 -9.59 9.26 4.36
CA ASP A 75 -8.44 10.01 4.90
C ASP A 75 -7.40 10.31 3.80
N THR A 76 -7.84 11.03 2.75
CA THR A 76 -7.01 11.30 1.57
C THR A 76 -5.75 12.11 1.89
N HIS A 77 -5.75 12.87 2.99
CA HIS A 77 -4.61 13.64 3.48
C HIS A 77 -3.41 12.74 3.84
N LEU A 78 -3.64 11.50 4.28
CA LEU A 78 -2.57 10.54 4.59
C LEU A 78 -1.65 10.25 3.38
N PHE A 79 -2.18 10.42 2.16
CA PHE A 79 -1.47 10.26 0.90
C PHE A 79 -1.26 11.56 0.14
N ASN A 80 -1.55 12.71 0.76
CA ASN A 80 -1.54 14.02 0.11
C ASN A 80 -2.41 14.05 -1.18
N VAL A 81 -3.49 13.29 -1.19
CA VAL A 81 -4.44 13.23 -2.30
C VAL A 81 -5.53 14.27 -2.10
N LYS A 82 -5.72 15.07 -3.14
CA LYS A 82 -6.59 16.24 -3.14
C LYS A 82 -8.07 15.86 -3.29
N SER A 83 -8.48 15.56 -4.53
CA SER A 83 -9.89 15.27 -4.87
C SER A 83 -9.94 14.00 -5.71
N ASP A 84 -10.03 12.86 -5.04
CA ASP A 84 -10.12 11.57 -5.72
C ASP A 84 -10.87 10.55 -4.88
N ILE A 85 -11.44 9.55 -5.54
CA ILE A 85 -12.01 8.38 -4.87
C ILE A 85 -10.85 7.43 -4.56
N LEU A 86 -10.51 7.33 -3.28
CA LEU A 86 -9.58 6.32 -2.78
C LEU A 86 -10.34 5.11 -2.27
N LEU A 87 -9.79 3.94 -2.57
CA LEU A 87 -10.38 2.63 -2.32
C LEU A 87 -9.45 1.82 -1.43
N SER A 88 -10.05 1.13 -0.48
CA SER A 88 -9.38 0.27 0.49
C SER A 88 -9.77 -1.19 0.24
N TRP A 89 -8.77 -2.07 0.18
CA TRP A 89 -8.95 -3.51 0.04
C TRP A 89 -8.12 -4.31 1.06
N PRO A 90 -8.63 -5.41 1.63
CA PRO A 90 -7.88 -6.24 2.59
C PRO A 90 -6.62 -6.85 1.99
N ALA A 91 -5.48 -6.62 2.63
CA ALA A 91 -4.20 -7.23 2.28
C ALA A 91 -3.82 -8.32 3.30
N LYS A 92 -3.29 -9.45 2.82
CA LYS A 92 -2.92 -10.60 3.63
C LYS A 92 -1.40 -10.79 3.66
N PRO A 93 -0.77 -10.86 4.86
CA PRO A 93 0.68 -11.06 4.97
C PRO A 93 1.20 -12.38 4.39
N ASP A 94 0.32 -13.36 4.17
CA ASP A 94 0.67 -14.63 3.53
C ASP A 94 0.70 -14.55 2.00
N GLY A 95 0.47 -13.37 1.43
CA GLY A 95 0.46 -13.14 -0.01
C GLY A 95 -0.78 -13.66 -0.73
N ARG A 96 -1.78 -14.19 -0.01
CA ARG A 96 -3.02 -14.67 -0.63
C ARG A 96 -4.00 -13.54 -0.87
N ASP A 97 -4.81 -13.70 -1.92
CA ASP A 97 -5.91 -12.78 -2.18
C ASP A 97 -7.00 -12.91 -1.12
N TYR A 98 -7.58 -11.78 -0.75
CA TYR A 98 -8.77 -11.79 0.09
C TYR A 98 -10.00 -12.15 -0.75
N ILE A 99 -10.66 -13.24 -0.39
CA ILE A 99 -11.91 -13.68 -1.01
C ILE A 99 -13.10 -13.36 -0.08
N ASN A 100 -13.04 -13.82 1.16
CA ASN A 100 -14.09 -13.60 2.16
C ASN A 100 -13.57 -13.73 3.60
N GLY A 101 -14.47 -13.55 4.58
CA GLY A 101 -14.18 -13.77 5.99
C GLY A 101 -13.58 -12.56 6.71
N ASN A 102 -12.60 -12.81 7.59
CA ASN A 102 -11.95 -11.75 8.36
C ASN A 102 -11.00 -10.95 7.46
N PRO A 103 -11.21 -9.64 7.22
CA PRO A 103 -10.31 -8.85 6.37
C PRO A 103 -8.94 -8.61 7.02
N GLY A 104 -8.79 -8.81 8.33
CA GLY A 104 -7.57 -8.43 9.04
C GLY A 104 -7.38 -6.91 9.08
N LYS A 105 -6.17 -6.47 9.44
CA LYS A 105 -5.86 -5.05 9.68
C LYS A 105 -5.15 -4.33 8.55
N PHE A 106 -4.51 -5.03 7.62
CA PHE A 106 -3.76 -4.40 6.55
C PHE A 106 -4.67 -4.06 5.38
N ARG A 107 -4.44 -2.91 4.76
CA ARG A 107 -5.15 -2.50 3.54
C ARG A 107 -4.18 -2.02 2.48
N LEU A 108 -4.47 -2.39 1.23
CA LEU A 108 -3.96 -1.69 0.07
C LEU A 108 -4.88 -0.53 -0.24
N ILE A 109 -4.31 0.65 -0.48
CA ILE A 109 -5.03 1.86 -0.88
C ILE A 109 -4.67 2.17 -2.34
N ILE A 110 -5.69 2.24 -3.18
CA ILE A 110 -5.57 2.66 -4.59
C ILE A 110 -6.51 3.83 -4.88
N ASN A 111 -6.27 4.58 -5.94
CA ASN A 111 -7.28 5.48 -6.49
C ASN A 111 -8.22 4.73 -7.46
N ILE A 112 -9.30 5.39 -7.88
CA ILE A 112 -10.30 4.82 -8.81
C ILE A 112 -9.75 4.45 -10.19
N ARG A 113 -8.57 4.95 -10.56
CA ARG A 113 -7.87 4.60 -11.81
C ARG A 113 -7.01 3.33 -11.69
N GLY A 114 -6.90 2.71 -10.52
CA GLY A 114 -6.04 1.54 -10.32
C GLY A 114 -4.63 1.85 -9.84
N GLN A 115 -4.33 3.11 -9.49
CA GLN A 115 -2.99 3.53 -9.10
C GLN A 115 -2.80 3.38 -7.59
N ILE A 116 -1.73 2.70 -7.19
CA ILE A 116 -1.39 2.40 -5.82
C ILE A 116 -0.93 3.70 -5.13
N MET A 117 -1.66 4.06 -4.08
CA MET A 117 -1.29 5.18 -3.21
C MET A 117 -0.39 4.72 -2.05
N GLY A 118 -0.55 3.48 -1.62
CA GLY A 118 0.28 2.82 -0.63
C GLY A 118 -0.50 1.81 0.21
N MET A 119 0.04 1.46 1.38
CA MET A 119 -0.61 0.54 2.31
C MET A 119 -0.81 1.19 3.67
N VAL A 120 -1.82 0.73 4.41
CA VAL A 120 -2.09 1.17 5.79
C VAL A 120 -2.37 -0.01 6.71
N ILE A 121 -2.08 0.19 7.99
CA ILE A 121 -2.58 -0.63 9.08
C ILE A 121 -3.80 0.09 9.66
N ILE A 122 -4.93 -0.59 9.65
CA ILE A 122 -6.13 -0.13 10.36
C ILE A 122 -5.99 -0.54 11.81
N ASP A 123 -6.10 0.44 12.70
CA ASP A 123 -6.35 0.18 14.11
C ASP A 123 -7.82 0.47 14.45
N TYR A 124 -8.48 -0.54 14.99
CA TYR A 124 -9.84 -0.44 15.50
C TYR A 124 -9.84 -0.11 17.01
N SER A 125 -8.70 0.31 17.58
CA SER A 125 -8.60 0.75 18.97
C SER A 125 -9.05 2.21 19.11
N ASN A 126 -10.24 2.38 19.69
CA ASN A 126 -10.55 3.32 20.76
C ASN A 126 -12.05 3.30 21.03
N LEU A 127 -12.42 3.58 22.29
CA LEU A 127 -13.76 3.66 22.85
C LEU A 127 -14.74 4.61 22.10
N ASN A 128 -14.30 5.30 21.04
CA ASN A 128 -14.99 6.41 20.37
C ASN A 128 -15.45 6.13 18.92
N LYS A 129 -15.50 4.88 18.44
CA LYS A 129 -15.99 4.48 17.08
C LYS A 129 -15.21 5.09 15.88
N ASN A 130 -14.12 5.81 16.11
CA ASN A 130 -13.29 6.35 15.03
C ASN A 130 -12.19 5.36 14.66
N VAL A 131 -12.07 5.08 13.35
CA VAL A 131 -11.01 4.23 12.79
C VAL A 131 -9.76 5.07 12.61
N SER A 132 -8.61 4.60 13.09
CA SER A 132 -7.32 5.23 12.83
C SER A 132 -6.51 4.43 11.81
N PHE A 133 -5.64 5.13 11.08
CA PHE A 133 -4.82 4.57 10.01
C PHE A 133 -3.36 4.89 10.26
N GLU A 134 -2.51 3.87 10.28
CA GLU A 134 -1.07 4.01 10.28
C GLU A 134 -0.55 3.72 8.87
N LYS A 135 0.14 4.68 8.27
CA LYS A 135 0.73 4.51 6.93
C LYS A 135 1.90 3.53 7.00
N CYS A 136 1.88 2.52 6.13
CA CYS A 136 3.02 1.64 5.93
C CYS A 136 4.13 2.35 5.16
N LYS A 137 5.37 1.94 5.39
CA LYS A 137 6.52 2.55 4.72
C LYS A 137 6.74 1.93 3.35
N PRO A 138 6.81 2.71 2.26
CA PRO A 138 7.35 2.22 0.99
C PRO A 138 8.85 1.96 1.16
N VAL A 139 9.32 0.84 0.64
CA VAL A 139 10.70 0.41 0.81
C VAL A 139 11.30 -0.13 -0.48
N HIS A 140 12.64 -0.12 -0.52
CA HIS A 140 13.42 -0.95 -1.43
C HIS A 140 13.99 -2.12 -0.65
N SER A 141 13.81 -3.34 -1.13
CA SER A 141 14.45 -4.56 -0.65
C SER A 141 15.48 -5.01 -1.67
N SER A 142 16.68 -5.40 -1.25
CA SER A 142 17.66 -5.94 -2.19
C SER A 142 17.20 -7.28 -2.75
N ILE A 143 17.68 -7.58 -3.96
CA ILE A 143 17.47 -8.87 -4.61
C ILE A 143 18.51 -9.86 -4.04
N ALA A 144 18.09 -11.08 -3.72
CA ALA A 144 18.98 -12.08 -3.14
C ALA A 144 20.06 -12.60 -4.12
N GLU A 145 19.87 -12.38 -5.43
CA GLU A 145 20.81 -12.81 -6.47
C GLU A 145 22.16 -12.09 -6.33
N ASP A 146 23.19 -12.88 -6.09
CA ASP A 146 24.54 -12.41 -5.83
C ASP A 146 25.34 -12.17 -7.13
N ASN A 147 24.88 -11.23 -7.95
CA ASN A 147 25.60 -10.78 -9.14
C ASN A 147 26.25 -9.41 -8.91
N ILE A 148 27.27 -9.08 -9.71
CA ILE A 148 28.06 -7.84 -9.51
C ILE A 148 27.17 -6.59 -9.63
N GLN A 149 26.15 -6.64 -10.50
CA GLN A 149 25.27 -5.51 -10.75
C GLN A 149 24.32 -5.25 -9.58
N SER A 150 23.77 -6.29 -8.94
CA SER A 150 22.93 -6.16 -7.74
C SER A 150 23.73 -5.60 -6.57
N ARG A 151 24.98 -6.04 -6.39
CA ARG A 151 25.89 -5.48 -5.38
C ARG A 151 26.13 -3.99 -5.57
N LEU A 152 26.42 -3.55 -6.80
CA LEU A 152 26.62 -2.13 -7.11
C LEU A 152 25.36 -1.29 -6.85
N LEU A 153 24.18 -1.82 -7.18
CA LEU A 153 22.90 -1.15 -6.90
C LEU A 153 22.64 -1.03 -5.40
N ASP A 154 22.88 -2.10 -4.64
CA ASP A 154 22.76 -2.10 -3.17
C ASP A 154 23.69 -1.08 -2.52
N GLU A 155 24.90 -0.88 -3.06
CA GLU A 155 25.81 0.16 -2.59
C GLU A 155 25.26 1.55 -2.86
N CYS A 156 24.67 1.79 -4.04
CA CYS A 156 23.99 3.05 -4.36
C CYS A 156 22.84 3.32 -3.37
N TRP A 157 21.99 2.32 -3.10
CA TRP A 157 20.91 2.44 -2.13
C TRP A 157 21.42 2.70 -0.71
N ARG A 158 22.51 2.02 -0.30
CA ARG A 158 23.16 2.24 1.00
C ARG A 158 23.67 3.67 1.17
N ILE A 159 24.13 4.30 0.10
CA ILE A 159 24.60 5.70 0.13
C ILE A 159 23.42 6.67 0.13
N ALA A 160 22.39 6.40 -0.68
CA ALA A 160 21.29 7.32 -0.89
C ALA A 160 20.22 7.28 0.22
N PHE A 161 20.03 6.13 0.87
CA PHE A 161 18.95 5.93 1.84
C PHE A 161 19.44 5.25 3.12
N PRO A 162 18.89 5.62 4.28
CA PRO A 162 19.19 4.91 5.51
C PRO A 162 18.65 3.48 5.43
N ARG A 163 19.49 2.51 5.80
CA ARG A 163 19.03 1.13 6.00
C ARG A 163 17.93 1.14 7.06
N TYR A 164 16.80 0.54 6.74
CA TYR A 164 15.63 0.46 7.60
C TYR A 164 15.60 -0.84 8.40
N GLY A 165 16.11 -1.94 7.83
CA GLY A 165 16.18 -3.24 8.50
C GLY A 165 16.49 -4.36 7.52
N PHE A 166 15.96 -5.54 7.81
CA PHE A 166 16.18 -6.75 7.02
C PHE A 166 14.87 -7.45 6.71
N ASN A 167 14.73 -8.00 5.51
CA ASN A 167 13.62 -8.87 5.13
C ASN A 167 14.07 -10.33 5.17
N CYS A 168 13.33 -11.17 5.87
CA CYS A 168 13.54 -12.62 5.92
C CYS A 168 12.26 -13.30 5.43
N GLY A 169 12.09 -13.40 4.11
CA GLY A 169 10.85 -13.88 3.49
C GLY A 169 9.71 -12.86 3.61
N ALA A 170 8.65 -13.19 4.35
CA ALA A 170 7.51 -12.29 4.61
C ALA A 170 7.65 -11.48 5.93
N LYS A 171 8.75 -11.68 6.67
CA LYS A 171 8.98 -11.04 7.98
C LYS A 171 10.04 -9.95 7.90
N TYR A 172 9.68 -8.79 8.42
CA TYR A 172 10.59 -7.68 8.59
C TYR A 172 11.24 -7.73 9.98
N LEU A 173 12.56 -7.57 10.01
CA LEU A 173 13.36 -7.38 11.21
C LEU A 173 13.85 -5.92 11.25
N PRO A 174 13.37 -5.12 12.23
CA PRO A 174 13.84 -3.75 12.40
C PRO A 174 15.34 -3.69 12.59
N LEU A 175 15.97 -2.64 12.05
CA LEU A 175 17.41 -2.46 12.22
C LEU A 175 17.81 -2.42 13.70
N SER A 176 16.96 -1.91 14.60
CA SER A 176 17.18 -1.89 16.05
C SER A 176 17.32 -3.28 16.69
N THR A 177 16.78 -4.32 16.05
CA THR A 177 16.98 -5.72 16.47
C THR A 177 18.45 -6.12 16.37
N VAL A 178 19.19 -5.48 15.46
CA VAL A 178 20.62 -5.65 15.28
C VAL A 178 21.40 -4.49 15.87
N LYS A 179 20.89 -3.25 15.85
CA LYS A 179 21.54 -2.03 16.35
C LYS A 179 20.91 -1.59 17.66
N SER A 180 21.39 -2.08 18.80
CA SER A 180 21.09 -1.40 20.07
C SER A 180 22.10 -0.26 20.28
N GLY A 181 21.75 0.97 19.89
CA GLY A 181 22.55 2.18 20.14
C GLY A 181 22.72 3.09 18.92
N ASN A 182 22.88 4.39 19.18
CA ASN A 182 22.88 5.48 18.17
C ASN A 182 24.19 5.66 17.38
N ASP A 183 25.15 4.74 17.46
CA ASP A 183 26.45 4.89 16.81
C ASP A 183 26.70 3.81 15.76
N ILE A 184 27.33 4.23 14.66
CA ILE A 184 27.75 3.39 13.52
C ILE A 184 28.73 2.28 13.96
N VAL A 185 29.30 2.37 15.16
CA VAL A 185 30.38 1.50 15.66
C VAL A 185 29.95 0.63 16.86
N SER A 186 28.80 0.88 17.50
CA SER A 186 28.48 0.25 18.79
C SER A 186 27.14 -0.48 18.77
N ASN A 187 27.20 -1.75 18.36
CA ASN A 187 26.14 -2.69 18.69
C ASN A 187 26.26 -3.09 20.18
N TYR A 188 25.63 -2.32 21.08
CA TYR A 188 25.85 -2.43 22.53
C TYR A 188 25.74 -3.87 23.08
N TYR A 189 24.76 -4.68 22.66
CA TYR A 189 24.64 -6.06 23.14
C TYR A 189 25.72 -7.02 22.60
N PHE A 190 26.13 -6.84 21.35
CA PHE A 190 27.03 -7.78 20.66
C PHE A 190 28.50 -7.41 20.88
N GLN A 191 28.82 -6.13 20.89
CA GLN A 191 30.13 -5.63 21.30
C GLN A 191 30.41 -5.98 22.76
N ASN A 192 29.41 -5.97 23.65
CA ASN A 192 29.59 -6.49 25.00
C ASN A 192 29.79 -8.00 25.03
N ALA A 193 29.08 -8.79 24.21
CA ALA A 193 29.33 -10.25 24.12
C ALA A 193 30.73 -10.57 23.57
N LEU A 194 31.20 -9.83 22.56
CA LEU A 194 32.53 -9.94 21.97
C LEU A 194 33.63 -9.47 22.95
N LYS A 195 33.41 -8.37 23.68
CA LYS A 195 34.38 -7.81 24.65
C LYS A 195 34.43 -8.56 25.98
N ALA A 196 33.31 -9.10 26.45
CA ALA A 196 33.22 -9.69 27.79
C ALA A 196 33.76 -11.14 27.87
N GLN A 197 34.39 -11.68 26.82
CA GLN A 197 34.85 -13.09 26.77
C GLN A 197 33.76 -14.07 27.27
N VAL A 198 32.49 -13.78 26.98
CA VAL A 198 31.37 -14.61 27.41
C VAL A 198 31.47 -15.91 26.63
N ASN A 199 31.82 -16.99 27.33
CA ASN A 199 32.06 -18.37 26.88
C ASN A 199 31.90 -18.61 25.35
N PRO A 200 32.97 -18.94 24.61
CA PRO A 200 32.95 -19.22 23.16
C PRO A 200 31.84 -20.17 22.71
N SER A 201 31.29 -20.99 23.62
CA SER A 201 30.10 -21.83 23.43
C SER A 201 28.85 -21.11 22.93
N TYR A 202 28.77 -19.77 22.98
CA TYR A 202 27.60 -19.02 22.49
C TYR A 202 27.70 -18.60 21.03
N PHE A 203 28.87 -18.76 20.43
CA PHE A 203 29.12 -18.46 19.03
C PHE A 203 29.44 -19.76 18.30
N GLU A 204 28.47 -20.24 17.55
CA GLU A 204 28.65 -21.41 16.71
C GLU A 204 29.44 -21.01 15.46
N LYS A 205 30.25 -21.94 14.92
CA LYS A 205 30.90 -21.72 13.63
C LYS A 205 29.82 -21.61 12.57
N TYR A 206 29.93 -20.61 11.70
CA TYR A 206 29.08 -20.53 10.53
C TYR A 206 29.61 -21.48 9.46
N GLU A 207 28.77 -22.40 8.99
CA GLU A 207 29.12 -23.39 7.96
C GLU A 207 28.43 -23.11 6.62
N GLY A 208 27.60 -22.06 6.54
CA GLY A 208 26.93 -21.67 5.31
C GLY A 208 27.87 -20.97 4.32
N ASP A 209 27.44 -20.92 3.07
CA ASP A 209 28.14 -20.30 1.94
C ASP A 209 27.56 -18.93 1.56
N GLN A 210 26.49 -18.48 2.23
CA GLN A 210 25.77 -17.25 1.89
C GLN A 210 26.54 -15.96 2.25
N PHE A 211 27.62 -16.07 3.03
CA PHE A 211 28.53 -14.98 3.40
C PHE A 211 29.98 -15.40 3.21
N ILE A 212 30.81 -14.45 2.78
CA ILE A 212 32.26 -14.64 2.59
C ILE A 212 32.99 -14.12 3.82
N GLY A 213 33.91 -14.92 4.37
CA GLY A 213 34.79 -14.57 5.48
C GLY A 213 35.59 -15.79 5.96
N ASP A 214 36.64 -15.54 6.72
CA ASP A 214 37.61 -16.58 7.14
C ASP A 214 37.24 -17.23 8.48
N ASP A 215 36.67 -16.45 9.41
CA ASP A 215 36.23 -16.91 10.74
C ASP A 215 34.82 -16.41 11.05
N LEU A 216 33.87 -16.87 10.22
CA LEU A 216 32.47 -16.53 10.37
C LEU A 216 31.83 -17.28 11.53
N ARG A 217 31.03 -16.54 12.30
CA ARG A 217 30.35 -17.01 13.50
C ARG A 217 28.90 -16.58 13.50
N VAL A 218 28.05 -17.38 14.14
CA VAL A 218 26.63 -17.10 14.28
C VAL A 218 26.22 -16.85 15.72
N TYR A 219 25.27 -15.94 15.91
CA TYR A 219 24.70 -15.61 17.22
C TYR A 219 23.17 -15.45 17.18
N PRO A 220 22.43 -16.00 18.16
CA PRO A 220 20.98 -15.83 18.24
C PRO A 220 20.58 -14.37 18.51
N LEU A 221 19.62 -13.85 17.75
CA LEU A 221 19.10 -12.48 17.91
C LEU A 221 18.31 -12.22 19.22
N HIS A 222 18.33 -13.16 20.19
CA HIS A 222 17.87 -12.93 21.56
C HIS A 222 18.80 -13.51 22.61
N ARG A 223 19.50 -12.61 23.29
CA ARG A 223 19.84 -12.78 24.70
C ARG A 223 19.52 -11.48 25.43
N THR A 224 18.24 -11.31 25.79
CA THR A 224 17.95 -10.50 26.98
C THR A 224 18.53 -11.27 28.17
N SER A 225 19.34 -10.59 29.00
CA SER A 225 20.24 -11.16 30.01
C SER A 225 19.57 -11.96 31.14
N THR A 226 18.27 -12.17 31.10
CA THR A 226 17.53 -12.93 32.11
C THR A 226 16.36 -13.65 31.48
N ILE A 227 16.22 -14.92 31.85
CA ILE A 227 15.05 -15.81 31.66
C ILE A 227 15.23 -16.85 30.54
N LYS A 228 15.09 -18.10 30.98
CA LYS A 228 15.08 -19.39 30.26
C LYS A 228 14.56 -19.29 28.83
N ALA A 229 15.27 -19.96 27.93
CA ALA A 229 14.91 -20.21 26.54
C ALA A 229 13.44 -20.63 26.41
N LYS A 230 12.57 -19.68 26.06
CA LYS A 230 11.24 -20.01 25.54
C LYS A 230 11.33 -20.04 24.02
N SER A 231 10.95 -21.19 23.46
CA SER A 231 10.77 -21.42 22.03
C SER A 231 9.83 -20.37 21.45
N GLY A 232 10.38 -19.36 20.79
CA GLY A 232 9.64 -18.29 20.13
C GLY A 232 10.17 -18.08 18.70
N PRO A 233 9.39 -17.41 17.83
CA PRO A 233 9.70 -17.24 16.41
C PRO A 233 10.99 -16.45 16.10
N LEU A 234 11.62 -15.83 17.11
CA LEU A 234 12.88 -15.10 16.96
C LEU A 234 14.13 -15.94 17.30
N ASN A 235 13.98 -17.12 17.93
CA ASN A 235 15.07 -18.10 18.06
C ASN A 235 15.44 -18.75 16.72
N GLN A 236 14.71 -18.43 15.66
CA GLN A 236 14.91 -18.89 14.30
C GLN A 236 15.92 -18.02 13.52
N PHE A 237 16.17 -16.78 13.95
CA PHE A 237 17.10 -15.90 13.24
C PHE A 237 18.46 -15.86 13.92
N ARG A 238 19.52 -15.82 13.12
CA ARG A 238 20.91 -15.72 13.58
C ARG A 238 21.61 -14.57 12.88
N ALA A 239 22.34 -13.76 13.64
CA ALA A 239 23.26 -12.79 13.08
C ALA A 239 24.58 -13.50 12.74
N VAL A 240 25.13 -13.21 11.56
CA VAL A 240 26.43 -13.70 11.08
C VAL A 240 27.43 -12.56 11.16
N PHE A 241 28.62 -12.84 11.68
CA PHE A 241 29.70 -11.87 11.81
C PHE A 241 31.06 -12.52 11.60
N GLU A 242 32.06 -11.70 11.31
CA GLU A 242 33.46 -12.11 11.24
C GLU A 242 34.12 -11.86 12.59
N LEU A 243 34.68 -12.90 13.22
CA LEU A 243 35.21 -12.79 14.58
C LEU A 243 36.46 -11.91 14.66
N LYS A 244 37.24 -11.87 13.57
CA LYS A 244 38.53 -11.16 13.48
C LYS A 244 38.42 -9.66 13.79
N ASP A 245 37.38 -9.02 13.28
CA ASP A 245 37.14 -7.57 13.42
C ASP A 245 35.76 -7.24 14.00
N GLY A 246 34.92 -8.24 14.23
CA GLY A 246 33.55 -8.06 14.71
C GLY A 246 32.62 -7.49 13.65
N GLU A 247 32.96 -7.58 12.35
CA GLU A 247 32.13 -7.06 11.27
C GLU A 247 30.83 -7.86 11.16
N PHE A 248 29.70 -7.16 11.18
CA PHE A 248 28.39 -7.76 10.92
C PHE A 248 28.21 -8.03 9.42
N LYS A 249 28.03 -9.31 9.07
CA LYS A 249 27.85 -9.75 7.67
C LYS A 249 26.38 -9.81 7.26
N GLY A 250 25.47 -10.23 8.16
CA GLY A 250 24.05 -10.32 7.84
C GLY A 250 23.22 -11.14 8.80
N ILE A 251 22.00 -11.50 8.39
CA ILE A 251 21.08 -12.36 9.14
C ILE A 251 20.71 -13.56 8.28
N ILE A 252 20.64 -14.74 8.90
CA ILE A 252 20.10 -15.96 8.32
C ILE A 252 18.85 -16.41 9.05
N ASN A 253 17.99 -17.12 8.34
CA ASN A 253 16.81 -17.79 8.86
C ASN A 253 17.06 -19.30 8.94
N LEU A 254 17.02 -19.89 10.13
CA LEU A 254 17.31 -21.31 10.34
C LEU A 254 16.21 -22.28 9.87
N LYS A 255 15.00 -21.82 9.56
CA LYS A 255 13.94 -22.71 9.02
C LYS A 255 13.96 -22.81 7.50
N ASP A 256 14.78 -21.98 6.86
CA ASP A 256 14.83 -21.85 5.42
C ASP A 256 16.31 -21.84 5.06
N GLU A 257 16.84 -23.04 4.79
CA GLU A 257 18.27 -23.35 4.71
C GLU A 257 19.01 -22.52 3.63
N GLU A 258 18.27 -21.86 2.73
CA GLU A 258 18.80 -20.96 1.69
C GLU A 258 18.57 -19.46 1.97
N ALA A 259 17.78 -19.08 2.99
CA ALA A 259 17.30 -17.71 3.13
C ALA A 259 18.25 -16.80 3.94
N LYS A 260 19.23 -16.26 3.24
CA LYS A 260 19.88 -14.99 3.60
C LYS A 260 18.83 -13.88 3.65
N CYS A 261 18.74 -13.19 4.78
CA CYS A 261 17.88 -12.02 4.86
C CYS A 261 18.48 -10.85 4.07
N VAL A 262 17.65 -10.19 3.28
CA VAL A 262 18.06 -9.08 2.41
C VAL A 262 17.91 -7.74 3.11
N SER A 263 18.68 -6.74 2.67
CA SER A 263 18.61 -5.39 3.26
C SER A 263 17.35 -4.68 2.78
N ILE A 264 16.77 -3.87 3.67
CA ILE A 264 15.66 -2.98 3.35
C ILE A 264 16.07 -1.52 3.59
N TRP A 265 15.71 -0.63 2.68
CA TRP A 265 15.88 0.82 2.78
C TRP A 265 14.54 1.55 2.81
N ASP A 266 14.44 2.60 3.63
CA ASP A 266 13.22 3.40 3.78
C ASP A 266 13.15 4.48 2.69
N LEU A 267 12.10 4.44 1.86
CA LEU A 267 11.86 5.40 0.77
C LEU A 267 10.84 6.48 1.17
N SER A 268 10.44 6.56 2.43
CA SER A 268 9.43 7.53 2.88
C SER A 268 9.89 8.98 2.72
N SER A 269 11.20 9.24 2.71
CA SER A 269 11.78 10.58 2.53
C SER A 269 12.04 10.96 1.08
N SER A 270 12.01 10.02 0.13
CA SER A 270 12.13 10.36 -1.28
C SER A 270 10.89 11.13 -1.72
N SER A 271 11.07 12.32 -2.29
CA SER A 271 10.00 13.00 -2.99
C SER A 271 9.58 12.16 -4.18
N SER A 272 8.27 11.89 -4.34
CA SER A 272 7.77 11.45 -5.63
C SER A 272 8.04 12.59 -6.62
N GLU A 273 8.81 12.34 -7.68
CA GLU A 273 9.02 13.32 -8.76
C GLU A 273 7.71 13.64 -9.50
N THR A 274 6.66 12.83 -9.27
CA THR A 274 5.37 12.95 -9.95
C THR A 274 4.38 13.80 -9.14
N ILE A 275 3.95 14.91 -9.73
CA ILE A 275 2.84 15.71 -9.22
C ILE A 275 1.56 14.89 -9.33
N TYR A 276 0.85 14.71 -8.21
CA TYR A 276 -0.42 14.00 -8.20
C TYR A 276 -1.42 14.67 -9.16
N SER A 277 -1.91 13.90 -10.12
CA SER A 277 -2.93 14.34 -11.08
C SER A 277 -4.26 13.66 -10.73
N PRO A 278 -5.19 14.37 -10.07
CA PRO A 278 -6.46 13.78 -9.66
C PRO A 278 -7.28 13.24 -10.82
N SER A 279 -8.07 12.21 -10.55
CA SER A 279 -9.08 11.74 -11.50
C SER A 279 -10.25 12.70 -11.64
N SER A 280 -10.56 13.44 -10.58
CA SER A 280 -11.67 14.37 -10.51
C SER A 280 -11.33 15.73 -11.10
N ILE A 281 -12.29 16.34 -11.80
CA ILE A 281 -12.24 17.75 -12.19
C ILE A 281 -12.74 18.69 -11.09
N LEU A 282 -13.26 18.13 -9.99
CA LEU A 282 -13.76 18.89 -8.85
C LEU A 282 -12.59 19.30 -7.97
N HIS A 283 -12.45 20.59 -7.71
CA HIS A 283 -11.45 21.12 -6.78
C HIS A 283 -12.01 21.19 -5.36
N MET A 284 -12.08 20.03 -4.69
CA MET A 284 -12.72 19.88 -3.38
C MET A 284 -11.81 20.19 -2.18
N GLU A 285 -10.55 20.59 -2.40
CA GLU A 285 -9.56 20.82 -1.33
C GLU A 285 -10.00 21.88 -0.32
N ARG A 286 -10.62 22.97 -0.80
CA ARG A 286 -11.06 24.11 0.02
C ARG A 286 -12.42 23.90 0.66
N VAL A 287 -13.13 22.83 0.29
CA VAL A 287 -14.43 22.50 0.86
C VAL A 287 -14.16 21.90 2.24
N LEU A 288 -14.75 22.47 3.29
CA LEU A 288 -14.68 21.87 4.62
C LEU A 288 -15.33 20.49 4.59
N ASP A 289 -14.86 19.57 5.44
CA ASP A 289 -15.45 18.25 5.63
C ASP A 289 -16.84 18.37 6.29
N LYS A 290 -17.81 18.81 5.49
CA LYS A 290 -19.23 18.91 5.84
C LYS A 290 -19.91 17.61 5.44
N TYR A 291 -20.89 17.20 6.24
CA TYR A 291 -21.73 16.07 5.91
C TYR A 291 -22.97 16.54 5.15
N TRP A 292 -23.29 15.86 4.05
CA TRP A 292 -24.49 16.10 3.26
C TRP A 292 -24.90 14.81 2.57
N PRO A 293 -26.20 14.44 2.57
CA PRO A 293 -27.27 15.05 3.36
C PRO A 293 -26.98 14.91 4.87
N LYS A 294 -27.66 15.70 5.73
CA LYS A 294 -27.45 15.64 7.20
C LYS A 294 -27.56 14.21 7.72
N ALA A 295 -28.51 13.42 7.22
CA ALA A 295 -28.49 11.97 7.33
C ALA A 295 -29.34 11.37 6.21
N CYS A 296 -28.89 10.25 5.67
CA CYS A 296 -29.62 9.45 4.70
C CYS A 296 -29.91 8.08 5.30
N PHE A 297 -31.15 7.84 5.76
CA PHE A 297 -31.51 6.64 6.53
C PHE A 297 -30.56 6.37 7.72
N GLY A 298 -30.12 7.42 8.41
CA GLY A 298 -29.18 7.36 9.54
C GLY A 298 -27.69 7.30 9.14
N TYR A 299 -27.37 7.25 7.84
CA TYR A 299 -26.00 7.29 7.34
C TYR A 299 -25.57 8.72 7.01
N TRP A 300 -24.31 9.03 7.31
CA TRP A 300 -23.71 10.34 7.10
C TRP A 300 -22.63 10.18 6.05
N PHE A 301 -22.73 10.97 4.97
CA PHE A 301 -21.73 11.00 3.92
C PHE A 301 -21.01 12.34 3.96
N LYS A 302 -19.68 12.30 3.78
CA LYS A 302 -18.97 13.54 3.49
C LYS A 302 -19.49 14.09 2.16
N TYR A 303 -19.79 15.40 2.13
CA TYR A 303 -20.26 16.10 0.94
C TYR A 303 -19.35 15.86 -0.27
N LYS A 304 -18.03 15.88 -0.05
CA LYS A 304 -17.04 15.58 -1.08
C LYS A 304 -17.21 14.19 -1.69
N THR A 305 -17.44 13.19 -0.85
CA THR A 305 -17.65 11.80 -1.28
C THR A 305 -18.84 11.70 -2.23
N ILE A 306 -19.99 12.30 -1.89
CA ILE A 306 -21.16 12.27 -2.77
C ILE A 306 -20.83 12.90 -4.13
N TRP A 307 -20.23 14.08 -4.15
CA TRP A 307 -19.93 14.77 -5.40
C TRP A 307 -18.92 14.04 -6.29
N LEU A 308 -17.92 13.39 -5.69
CA LEU A 308 -16.99 12.53 -6.43
C LEU A 308 -17.72 11.34 -7.07
N PHE A 309 -18.69 10.74 -6.38
CA PHE A 309 -19.50 9.64 -6.96
C PHE A 309 -20.54 10.12 -7.99
N ILE A 310 -21.06 11.34 -7.87
CA ILE A 310 -21.87 11.97 -8.92
C ILE A 310 -21.03 12.15 -10.17
N GLU A 311 -19.84 12.75 -10.05
CA GLU A 311 -18.91 12.89 -11.17
C GLU A 311 -18.53 11.54 -11.77
N PHE A 312 -18.27 10.53 -10.94
CA PHE A 312 -18.02 9.16 -11.38
C PHE A 312 -19.17 8.61 -12.24
N ALA A 313 -20.42 8.79 -11.82
CA ALA A 313 -21.60 8.31 -12.54
C ALA A 313 -21.83 9.07 -13.87
N LEU A 314 -21.41 10.34 -13.95
CA LEU A 314 -21.55 11.18 -15.14
C LEU A 314 -20.42 11.00 -16.15
N LYS A 315 -19.29 10.44 -15.75
CA LYS A 315 -18.15 10.22 -16.62
C LYS A 315 -18.33 9.00 -17.52
N ASP A 316 -17.90 9.14 -18.77
CA ASP A 316 -17.65 7.99 -19.62
C ASP A 316 -16.28 7.39 -19.28
N TRP A 317 -16.29 6.16 -18.77
CA TRP A 317 -15.09 5.42 -18.40
C TRP A 317 -14.62 4.48 -19.51
N SER A 318 -15.38 4.32 -20.61
CA SER A 318 -15.11 3.34 -21.66
C SER A 318 -13.75 3.56 -22.34
N ALA A 319 -13.35 4.82 -22.52
CA ALA A 319 -12.07 5.20 -23.10
C ALA A 319 -10.84 4.74 -22.29
N ASN A 320 -11.00 4.50 -20.98
CA ASN A 320 -9.88 4.20 -20.09
C ASN A 320 -9.46 2.73 -20.09
N TRP A 321 -10.25 1.84 -20.69
CA TRP A 321 -10.11 0.39 -20.47
C TRP A 321 -9.96 -0.43 -21.74
N GLY A 322 -9.42 0.17 -22.82
CA GLY A 322 -8.98 -0.56 -24.01
C GLY A 322 -10.07 -1.38 -24.70
N GLY A 323 -11.34 -0.93 -24.62
CA GLY A 323 -12.48 -1.62 -25.24
C GLY A 323 -13.11 -2.74 -24.41
N ARG A 324 -12.65 -3.00 -23.17
CA ARG A 324 -13.38 -3.88 -22.25
C ARG A 324 -14.75 -3.29 -21.92
N ILE A 325 -15.78 -4.12 -21.93
CA ILE A 325 -17.14 -3.71 -21.58
C ILE A 325 -17.23 -3.48 -20.08
N LEU A 326 -17.68 -2.28 -19.70
CA LEU A 326 -17.89 -1.92 -18.30
C LEU A 326 -19.27 -2.39 -17.84
N ASN A 327 -19.35 -2.81 -16.57
CA ASN A 327 -20.59 -3.24 -15.94
C ASN A 327 -21.30 -2.10 -15.19
N PHE A 328 -21.02 -0.84 -15.53
CA PHE A 328 -21.76 0.30 -14.99
C PHE A 328 -22.66 0.93 -16.05
N PRO A 329 -23.85 1.43 -15.66
CA PRO A 329 -24.50 1.24 -14.35
C PRO A 329 -24.75 -0.24 -14.05
N ILE A 330 -24.58 -0.65 -12.78
CA ILE A 330 -24.67 -2.08 -12.38
C ILE A 330 -26.12 -2.59 -12.41
N VAL A 331 -27.09 -1.67 -12.24
CA VAL A 331 -28.52 -2.01 -12.30
C VAL A 331 -29.26 -1.00 -13.16
N GLU A 332 -30.09 -1.52 -14.06
CA GLU A 332 -31.16 -0.78 -14.72
C GLU A 332 -32.51 -1.36 -14.29
N GLN A 333 -33.36 -0.53 -13.66
CA GLN A 333 -34.67 -0.95 -13.16
C GLN A 333 -35.68 0.18 -13.35
N ASN A 334 -36.84 -0.12 -13.95
CA ASN A 334 -37.97 0.81 -14.12
C ASN A 334 -37.57 2.16 -14.75
N GLY A 335 -36.67 2.15 -15.74
CA GLY A 335 -36.18 3.37 -16.39
C GLY A 335 -35.18 4.16 -15.55
N SER A 336 -34.68 3.62 -14.43
CA SER A 336 -33.61 4.22 -13.63
C SER A 336 -32.30 3.44 -13.75
N LEU A 337 -31.19 4.17 -13.81
CA LEU A 337 -29.82 3.63 -13.86
C LEU A 337 -29.12 3.87 -12.52
N PHE A 338 -28.41 2.88 -11.98
CA PHE A 338 -27.79 2.97 -10.66
C PHE A 338 -26.29 2.67 -10.67
N TRP A 339 -25.52 3.59 -10.09
CA TRP A 339 -24.08 3.47 -9.83
C TRP A 339 -23.82 3.31 -8.33
N PRO A 340 -23.43 2.10 -7.88
CA PRO A 340 -23.16 1.85 -6.47
C PRO A 340 -22.08 2.76 -5.86
N VAL A 341 -22.40 3.29 -4.68
CA VAL A 341 -21.49 4.04 -3.82
C VAL A 341 -20.93 3.09 -2.78
N ARG A 342 -19.61 3.04 -2.66
CA ARG A 342 -18.94 2.19 -1.67
C ARG A 342 -19.09 2.79 -0.27
N ILE A 343 -19.13 1.94 0.75
CA ILE A 343 -19.19 2.41 2.13
C ILE A 343 -17.77 2.71 2.65
N PRO A 344 -17.57 3.75 3.48
CA PRO A 344 -16.28 4.02 4.10
C PRO A 344 -15.79 2.89 5.02
N GLU A 345 -14.47 2.87 5.27
CA GLU A 345 -13.89 2.06 6.36
C GLU A 345 -14.44 2.50 7.72
N THR A 346 -15.26 1.64 8.33
CA THR A 346 -15.90 1.86 9.63
C THR A 346 -15.97 0.56 10.42
N HIS A 347 -16.28 0.64 11.72
CA HIS A 347 -16.56 -0.52 12.58
C HIS A 347 -17.88 -1.22 12.25
N ILE A 348 -18.77 -0.55 11.50
CA ILE A 348 -20.11 -1.07 11.19
C ILE A 348 -19.96 -2.17 10.14
N LYS A 349 -20.34 -3.40 10.52
CA LYS A 349 -20.25 -4.58 9.65
C LYS A 349 -21.46 -4.74 8.73
N ASN A 350 -22.51 -3.95 8.91
CA ASN A 350 -23.76 -4.12 8.15
C ASN A 350 -23.58 -3.66 6.70
N PHE A 351 -23.49 -4.64 5.81
CA PHE A 351 -23.40 -4.46 4.36
C PHE A 351 -24.77 -4.58 3.67
N ALA A 352 -25.85 -4.90 4.40
CA ALA A 352 -27.16 -5.19 3.81
C ALA A 352 -27.82 -3.98 3.12
N HIS A 353 -27.35 -2.76 3.41
CA HIS A 353 -27.96 -1.52 2.95
C HIS A 353 -26.96 -0.56 2.29
N PRO A 354 -26.45 -0.89 1.08
CA PRO A 354 -25.57 0.00 0.35
C PRO A 354 -26.33 1.16 -0.31
N PHE A 355 -25.58 2.07 -0.91
CA PHE A 355 -26.12 3.26 -1.57
C PHE A 355 -25.74 3.28 -3.04
N ALA A 356 -26.47 4.06 -3.83
CA ALA A 356 -26.19 4.28 -5.24
C ALA A 356 -26.57 5.70 -5.65
N ILE A 357 -25.82 6.28 -6.59
CA ILE A 357 -26.28 7.42 -7.38
C ILE A 357 -27.22 6.86 -8.45
N GLY A 358 -28.46 7.33 -8.47
CA GLY A 358 -29.47 6.91 -9.42
C GLY A 358 -29.83 8.03 -10.39
N TYR A 359 -29.97 7.71 -11.67
CA TYR A 359 -30.51 8.58 -12.70
C TYR A 359 -31.86 8.04 -13.17
N ASP A 360 -32.93 8.79 -12.96
CA ASP A 360 -34.28 8.47 -13.43
C ASP A 360 -34.48 9.07 -14.82
N LYS A 361 -34.58 8.23 -15.85
CA LYS A 361 -34.76 8.66 -17.25
C LYS A 361 -36.11 9.33 -17.50
N ASN A 362 -37.14 8.98 -16.73
CA ASN A 362 -38.49 9.51 -16.94
C ASN A 362 -38.62 10.92 -16.38
N LEU A 363 -38.02 11.15 -15.21
CA LEU A 363 -38.05 12.45 -14.53
C LEU A 363 -36.85 13.33 -14.89
N ASN A 364 -35.87 12.80 -15.64
CA ASN A 364 -34.59 13.45 -15.91
C ASN A 364 -33.96 14.01 -14.62
N SER A 365 -33.90 13.18 -13.58
CA SER A 365 -33.48 13.60 -12.25
C SER A 365 -32.45 12.63 -11.67
N TYR A 366 -31.58 13.15 -10.81
CA TYR A 366 -30.60 12.35 -10.10
C TYR A 366 -30.90 12.33 -8.61
N GLY A 367 -30.58 11.23 -7.96
CA GLY A 367 -30.77 11.08 -6.53
C GLY A 367 -29.75 10.16 -5.88
N LEU A 368 -29.62 10.27 -4.56
CA LEU A 368 -28.99 9.25 -3.74
C LEU A 368 -30.06 8.25 -3.31
N TYR A 369 -29.82 6.97 -3.57
CA TYR A 369 -30.71 5.87 -3.25
C TYR A 369 -30.04 4.91 -2.27
N GLN A 370 -30.81 4.36 -1.35
CA GLN A 370 -30.42 3.19 -0.57
C GLN A 370 -30.97 1.94 -1.25
N ALA A 371 -30.17 0.89 -1.35
CA ALA A 371 -30.58 -0.40 -1.88
C ALA A 371 -30.56 -1.48 -0.78
N ARG A 372 -31.10 -2.65 -1.11
CA ARG A 372 -30.84 -3.90 -0.38
C ARG A 372 -29.95 -4.78 -1.23
N VAL A 373 -29.00 -5.45 -0.59
CA VAL A 373 -28.16 -6.45 -1.25
C VAL A 373 -28.55 -7.85 -0.80
N HIS A 374 -28.76 -8.75 -1.77
CA HIS A 374 -28.95 -10.17 -1.55
C HIS A 374 -28.09 -10.93 -2.55
N ASP A 375 -27.18 -11.78 -2.08
CA ASP A 375 -26.20 -12.50 -2.90
C ASP A 375 -25.45 -11.61 -3.91
N GLY A 376 -25.11 -10.39 -3.50
CA GLY A 376 -24.43 -9.40 -4.34
C GLY A 376 -25.35 -8.62 -5.30
N ILE A 377 -26.62 -9.01 -5.44
CA ILE A 377 -27.58 -8.34 -6.31
C ILE A 377 -28.22 -7.18 -5.56
N LEU A 378 -28.20 -5.99 -6.16
CA LEU A 378 -28.82 -4.78 -5.63
C LEU A 378 -30.27 -4.66 -6.07
N SER A 379 -31.18 -4.43 -5.13
CA SER A 379 -32.61 -4.30 -5.37
C SER A 379 -33.27 -3.33 -4.38
N ASN A 380 -34.57 -3.07 -4.55
CA ASN A 380 -35.38 -2.27 -3.62
C ASN A 380 -34.81 -0.86 -3.37
N PHE A 381 -34.45 -0.16 -4.45
CA PHE A 381 -33.89 1.18 -4.38
C PHE A 381 -34.91 2.17 -3.81
N ARG A 382 -34.58 2.79 -2.68
CA ARG A 382 -35.38 3.80 -2.02
C ARG A 382 -34.65 5.13 -2.07
N LYS A 383 -35.26 6.12 -2.72
CA LYS A 383 -34.70 7.47 -2.83
C LYS A 383 -34.59 8.09 -1.44
N CYS A 384 -33.48 8.76 -1.21
CA CYS A 384 -33.16 9.40 0.05
C CYS A 384 -33.00 10.92 -0.09
N LEU A 385 -32.45 11.35 -1.22
CA LEU A 385 -32.10 12.73 -1.50
C LEU A 385 -32.21 12.95 -3.00
N ASP A 386 -32.92 14.00 -3.41
CA ASP A 386 -32.84 14.53 -4.76
C ASP A 386 -31.58 15.40 -4.88
N LEU A 387 -30.82 15.19 -5.95
CA LEU A 387 -29.62 15.96 -6.24
C LEU A 387 -29.98 17.20 -7.06
N PRO A 388 -29.38 18.38 -6.78
CA PRO A 388 -29.72 19.62 -7.46
C PRO A 388 -29.37 19.55 -8.94
N LEU A 389 -30.40 19.64 -9.80
CA LEU A 389 -30.27 19.44 -11.24
C LEU A 389 -29.39 20.50 -11.91
N ASP A 390 -29.48 21.76 -11.48
CA ASP A 390 -28.65 22.86 -12.01
C ASP A 390 -27.15 22.61 -11.82
N ASP A 391 -26.78 22.10 -10.64
CA ASP A 391 -25.38 21.77 -10.34
C ASP A 391 -24.90 20.56 -11.18
N ILE A 392 -25.78 19.60 -11.42
CA ILE A 392 -25.49 18.43 -12.27
C ILE A 392 -25.29 18.86 -13.72
N HIS A 393 -26.17 19.70 -14.27
CA HIS A 393 -26.01 20.23 -15.62
C HIS A 393 -24.72 21.03 -15.77
N ARG A 394 -24.36 21.83 -14.77
CA ARG A 394 -23.09 22.53 -14.74
C ARG A 394 -21.89 21.57 -14.73
N LEU A 395 -22.00 20.44 -14.03
CA LEU A 395 -20.95 19.43 -13.99
C LEU A 395 -20.85 18.68 -15.33
N GLN A 396 -21.97 18.27 -15.92
CA GLN A 396 -22.03 17.66 -17.25
C GLN A 396 -21.38 18.55 -18.30
N GLY A 397 -21.70 19.85 -18.31
CA GLY A 397 -21.10 20.81 -19.25
C GLY A 397 -19.58 20.96 -19.13
N LYS A 398 -18.99 20.63 -17.97
CA LYS A 398 -17.53 20.58 -17.80
C LYS A 398 -16.90 19.24 -18.20
N LEU A 399 -17.68 18.16 -18.17
CA LEU A 399 -17.24 16.81 -18.52
C LEU A 399 -17.35 16.55 -20.03
N SER A 400 -18.25 17.24 -20.73
CA SER A 400 -18.33 17.22 -22.18
C SER A 400 -17.02 17.73 -22.79
N PRO A 401 -16.49 17.06 -23.84
CA PRO A 401 -15.38 17.62 -24.60
C PRO A 401 -15.79 19.01 -25.10
N ALA A 402 -14.89 19.99 -25.01
CA ALA A 402 -15.11 21.28 -25.66
C ALA A 402 -15.32 21.02 -27.16
N THR A 403 -16.55 21.21 -27.62
CA THR A 403 -16.93 21.12 -29.05
C THR A 403 -16.31 22.23 -29.85
#